data_AF-A0A0K8SVW6-F1
#
_entry.id   AF-A0A0K8SVW6-F1
#
_cell.length_a   1.000
_cell.length_b   1.000
_cell.length_c   1.000
_cell.angle_alpha   90.00
_cell.angle_beta   90.00
_cell.angle_gamma   90.00
#
_symmetry.space_group_name_H-M   'P 1'
#
loop_
_entity.id
_entity.type
_entity.pdbx_description
1 polymer ?
#
loop_
_entity_poly.entity_id
_entity_poly.type
_entity_poly.pdbx_seq_one_letter_code
_entity_poly.pdbx_strand_id
1 'polypeptide(L)'
;MGRTFSPLKGPSYRTFKNSLPPPRKKRSSEEELIPSAFLFDSGISLVLRKRLHCTICDAHIGAYLGLKDMDIEHPLLKVLACSKCTLKYHYLDFPLNVDGRDIRCRWCTNSSKEESPLRYCNYCPFAFCEMCIYRNLPLDELASNKNNWICFVCNVKDLWPSRAVLWALRVLIDTNLALKEEKKWSTDQSTCCKNKVSKQRRIVPMSQA
;
A
#
# COMPACT_ATOMS: atom_id res chain seq x y z
N MET A 1 -20.37 9.99 -61.79
CA MET A 1 -19.54 10.96 -61.03
C MET A 1 -19.56 10.55 -59.56
N GLY A 2 -18.55 9.79 -59.14
CA GLY A 2 -18.44 9.27 -57.78
C GLY A 2 -17.96 10.36 -56.82
N ARG A 3 -18.63 10.49 -55.66
CA ARG A 3 -18.12 11.29 -54.53
C ARG A 3 -17.42 10.34 -53.57
N THR A 4 -16.11 10.44 -53.53
CA THR A 4 -15.23 9.80 -52.56
C THR A 4 -15.45 10.44 -51.19
N PHE A 5 -15.84 9.65 -50.19
CA PHE A 5 -15.81 10.08 -48.79
C PHE A 5 -14.38 9.94 -48.26
N SER A 6 -13.77 11.06 -47.92
CA SER A 6 -12.47 11.10 -47.23
C SER A 6 -12.64 10.71 -45.75
N PRO A 7 -11.72 9.95 -45.14
CA PRO A 7 -11.77 9.67 -43.71
C PRO A 7 -11.39 10.93 -42.91
N LEU A 8 -12.27 11.31 -41.98
CA LEU A 8 -12.03 12.38 -41.01
C LEU A 8 -10.80 12.03 -40.16
N LYS A 9 -9.77 12.88 -40.24
CA LYS A 9 -8.61 12.82 -39.35
C LYS A 9 -9.07 13.13 -37.92
N GLY A 10 -9.10 12.12 -37.06
CA GLY A 10 -9.30 12.30 -35.62
C GLY A 10 -8.17 13.11 -34.99
N PRO A 11 -8.41 13.79 -33.85
CA PRO A 11 -7.39 14.62 -33.23
C PRO A 11 -6.24 13.75 -32.72
N SER A 12 -5.04 14.11 -33.16
CA SER A 12 -3.77 13.52 -32.74
C SER A 12 -3.59 13.68 -31.23
N TYR A 13 -3.68 12.57 -30.49
CA TYR A 13 -3.36 12.53 -29.07
C TYR A 13 -1.86 12.76 -28.90
N ARG A 14 -1.51 14.03 -28.68
CA ARG A 14 -0.17 14.45 -28.27
C ARG A 14 0.16 13.73 -26.96
N THR A 15 1.16 12.86 -27.02
CA THR A 15 1.79 12.21 -25.87
C THR A 15 2.38 13.27 -24.95
N PHE A 16 1.66 13.63 -23.89
CA PHE A 16 2.24 14.37 -22.78
C PHE A 16 3.14 13.44 -21.98
N LYS A 17 4.41 13.45 -22.34
CA LYS A 17 5.50 12.96 -21.49
C LYS A 17 5.41 13.64 -20.13
N ASN A 18 5.39 12.82 -19.09
CA ASN A 18 6.00 13.01 -17.77
C ASN A 18 6.46 14.45 -17.47
N SER A 19 5.62 15.19 -16.76
CA SER A 19 6.08 16.22 -15.84
C SER A 19 5.32 16.04 -14.54
N LEU A 20 5.90 15.23 -13.65
CA LEU A 20 5.59 15.33 -12.23
C LEU A 20 5.77 16.80 -11.84
N PRO A 21 4.77 17.46 -11.21
CA PRO A 21 5.04 18.74 -10.59
C PRO A 21 6.19 18.54 -9.58
N PRO A 22 7.19 19.45 -9.54
CA PRO A 22 8.30 19.30 -8.62
C PRO A 22 7.74 19.25 -7.20
N PRO A 23 8.22 18.36 -6.32
CA PRO A 23 7.85 18.38 -4.91
C PRO A 23 8.24 19.76 -4.37
N ARG A 24 7.23 20.59 -4.03
CA ARG A 24 7.48 21.92 -3.49
C ARG A 24 8.02 21.79 -2.06
N LYS A 25 9.33 21.99 -1.99
CA LYS A 25 10.22 22.45 -0.90
C LYS A 25 10.36 21.59 0.37
N LYS A 26 11.62 21.18 0.52
CA LYS A 26 12.41 20.86 1.74
C LYS A 26 11.76 19.89 2.73
N ARG A 27 12.03 18.62 2.44
CA ARG A 27 12.26 17.52 3.39
C ARG A 27 12.94 18.05 4.67
N SER A 28 12.16 18.25 5.72
CA SER A 28 12.68 18.48 7.06
C SER A 28 13.08 17.14 7.67
N SER A 29 14.14 17.17 8.46
CA SER A 29 14.82 16.07 9.15
C SER A 29 13.98 15.32 10.19
N GLU A 30 12.65 15.47 10.19
CA GLU A 30 11.74 14.90 11.19
C GLU A 30 11.07 13.60 10.72
N GLU A 31 11.06 13.29 9.42
CA GLU A 31 10.49 12.04 8.88
C GLU A 31 11.33 10.79 9.18
N GLU A 32 12.59 10.95 9.62
CA GLU A 32 13.47 9.83 10.01
C GLU A 32 13.35 9.44 11.48
N LEU A 33 12.50 10.11 12.26
CA LEU A 33 12.11 9.63 13.58
C LEU A 33 10.98 8.60 13.42
N ILE A 34 11.32 7.46 12.81
CA ILE A 34 10.58 6.22 13.03
C ILE A 34 10.43 6.06 14.55
N PRO A 35 9.29 5.60 15.09
CA PRO A 35 9.16 5.32 16.52
C PRO A 35 10.00 4.08 16.91
N SER A 36 11.31 4.11 16.68
CA SER A 36 12.30 3.19 17.23
C SER A 36 12.10 3.03 18.74
N ALA A 37 11.72 4.13 19.42
CA ALA A 37 11.33 4.15 20.82
C ALA A 37 10.15 3.21 21.17
N PHE A 38 9.17 2.97 20.29
CA PHE A 38 8.02 2.10 20.58
C PHE A 38 8.35 0.60 20.56
N LEU A 39 9.46 0.19 19.95
CA LEU A 39 9.89 -1.22 19.89
C LEU A 39 11.16 -1.51 20.71
N PHE A 40 11.84 -0.49 21.22
CA PHE A 40 13.10 -0.66 21.93
C PHE A 40 12.95 -1.36 23.28
N ASP A 41 11.77 -1.29 23.92
CA ASP A 41 11.58 -1.84 25.27
C ASP A 41 11.30 -3.36 25.30
N SER A 42 11.18 -4.01 24.14
CA SER A 42 10.75 -5.43 24.09
C SER A 42 11.42 -6.31 23.03
N GLY A 43 12.42 -5.77 22.32
CA GLY A 43 13.19 -6.51 21.32
C GLY A 43 12.48 -6.66 19.96
N ILE A 44 13.27 -6.58 18.90
CA ILE A 44 12.82 -6.58 17.49
C ILE A 44 11.97 -7.83 17.17
N SER A 45 12.26 -8.97 17.80
CA SER A 45 11.52 -10.23 17.65
C SER A 45 10.02 -10.14 17.96
N LEU A 46 9.55 -9.10 18.67
CA LEU A 46 8.11 -8.87 18.86
C LEU A 46 7.35 -8.67 17.55
N VAL A 47 8.02 -8.24 16.47
CA VAL A 47 7.37 -8.09 15.16
C VAL A 47 6.77 -9.41 14.66
N LEU A 48 7.34 -10.56 15.05
CA LEU A 48 6.80 -11.89 14.74
C LEU A 48 5.40 -12.12 15.32
N ARG A 49 5.04 -11.41 16.39
CA ARG A 49 3.71 -11.46 17.02
C ARG A 49 2.72 -10.48 16.39
N LYS A 50 3.19 -9.55 15.55
CA LYS A 50 2.33 -8.59 14.84
C LYS A 50 1.65 -9.25 13.65
N ARG A 51 0.64 -8.57 13.12
CA ARG A 51 -0.08 -9.00 11.92
C ARG A 51 0.76 -8.68 10.68
N LEU A 52 1.47 -9.67 10.14
CA LEU A 52 2.29 -9.54 8.92
C LEU A 52 1.47 -9.82 7.67
N HIS A 53 0.53 -8.93 7.38
CA HIS A 53 -0.39 -9.03 6.25
C HIS A 53 -0.27 -7.82 5.32
N CYS A 54 -0.56 -8.05 4.05
CA CYS A 54 -0.66 -6.99 3.05
C CYS A 54 -1.80 -6.02 3.42
N THR A 55 -1.47 -4.74 3.55
CA THR A 55 -2.43 -3.67 3.86
C THR A 55 -3.47 -3.44 2.74
N ILE A 56 -3.23 -4.00 1.55
CA ILE A 56 -4.10 -3.85 0.36
C ILE A 56 -5.08 -5.00 0.17
N CYS A 57 -4.63 -6.25 0.34
CA CYS A 57 -5.44 -7.44 0.02
C CYS A 57 -5.60 -8.40 1.20
N ASP A 58 -5.03 -8.07 2.35
CA ASP A 58 -5.04 -8.89 3.56
C ASP A 58 -4.35 -10.26 3.43
N ALA A 59 -3.64 -10.51 2.32
CA ALA A 59 -2.85 -11.71 2.14
C ALA A 59 -1.73 -11.79 3.19
N HIS A 60 -1.51 -12.99 3.72
CA HIS A 60 -0.44 -13.24 4.67
C HIS A 60 0.91 -13.17 3.95
N ILE A 61 1.85 -12.40 4.51
CA ILE A 61 3.23 -12.24 4.00
C ILE A 61 4.20 -13.09 4.82
N GLY A 62 4.07 -13.05 6.15
CA GLY A 62 4.93 -13.78 7.06
C GLY A 62 6.30 -13.12 7.28
N ALA A 63 7.23 -13.88 7.84
CA ALA A 63 8.60 -13.49 8.15
C ALA A 63 9.58 -14.64 7.84
N TYR A 64 10.32 -14.53 6.75
CA TYR A 64 11.38 -15.47 6.34
C TYR A 64 12.45 -14.71 5.52
N LEU A 65 13.66 -15.25 5.39
CA LEU A 65 14.80 -14.49 4.81
C LEU A 65 14.70 -14.24 3.30
N GLY A 66 13.85 -15.00 2.59
CA GLY A 66 13.67 -14.85 1.15
C GLY A 66 12.84 -13.63 0.75
N LEU A 67 12.29 -12.87 1.72
CA LEU A 67 11.52 -11.66 1.48
C LEU A 67 12.42 -10.52 0.99
N LYS A 68 12.07 -9.93 -0.16
CA LYS A 68 12.72 -8.72 -0.70
C LYS A 68 11.81 -7.52 -0.51
N ASP A 69 12.32 -6.31 -0.72
CA ASP A 69 11.51 -5.08 -0.61
C ASP A 69 10.23 -5.13 -1.46
N MET A 70 10.32 -5.66 -2.68
CA MET A 70 9.17 -5.83 -3.57
C MET A 70 8.10 -6.78 -3.01
N ASP A 71 8.47 -7.68 -2.10
CA ASP A 71 7.57 -8.65 -1.48
C ASP A 71 6.87 -8.11 -0.23
N ILE A 72 7.36 -6.99 0.33
CA ILE A 72 6.92 -6.50 1.64
C ILE A 72 6.56 -5.01 1.68
N GLU A 73 6.93 -4.18 0.71
CA GLU A 73 6.82 -2.72 0.84
C GLU A 73 5.87 -2.09 -0.20
N HIS A 74 4.93 -1.26 0.28
CA HIS A 74 4.13 -0.38 -0.57
C HIS A 74 4.99 0.77 -1.13
N PRO A 75 5.04 1.00 -2.46
CA PRO A 75 5.97 1.96 -3.07
C PRO A 75 5.85 3.40 -2.54
N LEU A 76 4.62 3.90 -2.39
CA LEU A 76 4.31 5.24 -1.87
C LEU A 76 4.22 5.32 -0.35
N LEU A 77 3.44 4.45 0.29
CA LEU A 77 3.06 4.60 1.70
C LEU A 77 4.09 4.02 2.69
N LYS A 78 5.02 3.18 2.21
CA LYS A 78 6.06 2.53 3.04
C LYS A 78 5.50 1.66 4.16
N VAL A 79 4.40 0.95 3.89
CA VAL A 79 3.75 -0.02 4.79
C VAL A 79 3.77 -1.41 4.16
N LEU A 80 3.38 -2.45 4.91
CA LEU A 80 3.35 -3.81 4.39
C LEU A 80 2.47 -3.96 3.14
N ALA A 81 3.03 -4.45 2.03
CA ALA A 81 2.32 -4.81 0.82
C ALA A 81 2.96 -6.03 0.16
N CYS A 82 2.14 -7.01 -0.25
CA CYS A 82 2.66 -8.19 -0.94
C CYS A 82 3.07 -7.87 -2.37
N SER A 83 3.96 -8.70 -2.93
CA SER A 83 4.48 -8.56 -4.30
C SER A 83 3.42 -8.36 -5.37
N LYS A 84 2.31 -9.10 -5.32
CA LYS A 84 1.19 -8.93 -6.27
C LYS A 84 0.63 -7.50 -6.26
N CYS A 85 0.47 -6.92 -5.08
CA CYS A 85 -0.06 -5.56 -4.93
C CYS A 85 0.99 -4.51 -5.29
N THR A 86 2.24 -4.71 -4.88
CA THR A 86 3.37 -3.84 -5.22
C THR A 86 3.60 -3.80 -6.73
N LEU A 87 3.63 -4.94 -7.41
CA LEU A 87 3.74 -5.03 -8.87
C LEU A 87 2.58 -4.31 -9.56
N LYS A 88 1.33 -4.54 -9.12
CA LYS A 88 0.17 -3.82 -9.67
C LYS A 88 0.33 -2.31 -9.52
N TYR A 89 0.86 -1.83 -8.40
CA TYR A 89 1.11 -0.41 -8.19
C TYR A 89 2.14 0.16 -9.19
N HIS A 90 3.21 -0.58 -9.48
CA HIS A 90 4.25 -0.14 -10.42
C HIS A 90 3.79 -0.08 -11.88
N TYR A 91 2.94 -1.00 -12.30
CA TYR A 91 2.48 -1.10 -13.70
C TYR A 91 1.22 -0.30 -13.99
N LEU A 92 0.61 0.32 -12.98
CA LEU A 92 -0.66 1.01 -13.12
C LEU A 92 -0.49 2.52 -13.11
N ASP A 93 -1.12 3.19 -14.07
CA ASP A 93 -1.15 4.65 -14.14
C ASP A 93 -2.19 5.26 -13.22
N PHE A 94 -1.88 6.44 -12.72
CA PHE A 94 -2.78 7.24 -11.89
C PHE A 94 -3.19 8.51 -12.62
N PRO A 95 -4.13 8.42 -13.59
CA PRO A 95 -4.65 9.58 -14.27
C PRO A 95 -5.50 10.44 -13.33
N LEU A 96 -5.53 11.72 -13.63
CA LEU A 96 -6.33 12.72 -12.92
C LEU A 96 -7.66 12.93 -13.64
N ASN A 97 -8.72 13.24 -12.87
CA ASN A 97 -9.98 13.73 -13.42
C ASN A 97 -9.87 15.22 -13.81
N VAL A 98 -11.00 15.79 -14.26
CA VAL A 98 -11.12 17.21 -14.66
C VAL A 98 -10.79 18.20 -13.52
N ASP A 99 -10.95 17.78 -12.27
CA ASP A 99 -10.64 18.57 -11.07
C ASP A 99 -9.18 18.38 -10.61
N GLY A 100 -8.34 17.67 -11.38
CA GLY A 100 -6.95 17.40 -11.04
C GLY A 100 -6.77 16.40 -9.90
N ARG A 101 -7.73 15.48 -9.70
CA ARG A 101 -7.76 14.47 -8.62
C ARG A 101 -7.54 13.07 -9.15
N ASP A 102 -6.85 12.22 -8.41
CA ASP A 102 -6.69 10.81 -8.79
C ASP A 102 -8.05 10.11 -8.91
N ILE A 103 -8.25 9.37 -10.00
CA ILE A 103 -9.46 8.55 -10.18
C ILE A 103 -9.34 7.15 -9.56
N ARG A 104 -8.21 6.87 -8.90
CA ARG A 104 -7.89 5.58 -8.28
C ARG A 104 -7.30 5.79 -6.90
N CYS A 105 -7.58 4.85 -6.01
CA CYS A 105 -7.03 4.82 -4.66
C CYS A 105 -5.51 4.65 -4.70
N ARG A 106 -4.78 5.57 -4.07
CA ARG A 106 -3.32 5.54 -3.92
C ARG A 106 -2.79 4.45 -2.98
N TRP A 107 -3.68 3.72 -2.32
CA TRP A 107 -3.31 2.54 -1.53
C TRP A 107 -3.49 1.25 -2.33
N CYS A 108 -4.67 1.02 -2.93
CA CYS A 108 -4.97 -0.27 -3.55
C CYS A 108 -5.05 -0.28 -5.08
N THR A 109 -4.84 0.86 -5.74
CA THR A 109 -4.93 1.06 -7.20
C THR A 109 -6.35 0.89 -7.81
N ASN A 110 -7.35 0.58 -6.99
CA ASN A 110 -8.72 0.40 -7.48
C ASN A 110 -9.41 1.74 -7.74
N SER A 111 -10.28 1.79 -8.74
CA SER A 111 -11.17 2.92 -8.99
C SER A 111 -12.24 3.05 -7.89
N SER A 112 -12.87 4.22 -7.82
CA SER A 112 -14.02 4.44 -6.93
C SER A 112 -15.13 3.42 -7.21
N LYS A 113 -15.78 2.93 -6.16
CA LYS A 113 -16.96 2.08 -6.22
C LYS A 113 -18.01 2.57 -5.22
N GLU A 114 -19.27 2.17 -5.40
CA GLU A 114 -20.36 2.55 -4.50
C GLU A 114 -20.10 2.07 -3.07
N GLU A 115 -19.65 0.82 -2.90
CA GLU A 115 -19.34 0.25 -1.58
C GLU A 115 -18.01 0.75 -0.96
N SER A 116 -17.22 1.50 -1.72
CA SER A 116 -15.90 1.95 -1.30
C SER A 116 -15.51 3.23 -2.05
N PRO A 117 -16.18 4.37 -1.75
CA PRO A 117 -15.94 5.62 -2.46
C PRO A 117 -14.52 6.14 -2.20
N LEU A 118 -14.02 6.97 -3.12
CA LEU A 118 -12.76 7.68 -2.94
C LEU A 118 -12.95 8.91 -2.04
N ARG A 119 -12.08 9.02 -1.04
CA ARG A 119 -11.86 10.22 -0.23
C ARG A 119 -10.68 11.00 -0.80
N TYR A 120 -10.85 12.30 -0.98
CA TYR A 120 -9.91 13.18 -1.67
C TYR A 120 -9.16 14.06 -0.66
N CYS A 121 -7.83 14.08 -0.70
CA CYS A 121 -7.00 14.96 0.13
C CYS A 121 -7.26 16.45 -0.13
N ASN A 122 -7.32 17.30 0.88
CA ASN A 122 -7.47 18.75 0.64
C ASN A 122 -6.21 19.44 0.06
N TYR A 123 -5.04 18.79 0.14
CA TYR A 123 -3.74 19.43 -0.12
C TYR A 123 -2.94 18.84 -1.29
N CYS A 124 -3.40 17.73 -1.87
CA CYS A 124 -2.74 17.11 -3.01
C CYS A 124 -3.74 16.37 -3.91
N PRO A 125 -3.34 15.96 -5.12
CA PRO A 125 -4.22 15.22 -6.03
C PRO A 125 -4.73 13.87 -5.49
N PHE A 126 -4.09 13.32 -4.45
CA PHE A 126 -4.29 11.95 -4.04
C PHE A 126 -5.70 11.66 -3.50
N ALA A 127 -6.13 10.44 -3.77
CA ALA A 127 -7.40 9.89 -3.33
C ALA A 127 -7.20 8.50 -2.71
N PHE A 128 -8.00 8.14 -1.72
CA PHE A 128 -7.94 6.87 -1.02
C PHE A 128 -9.34 6.32 -0.82
N CYS A 129 -9.57 5.04 -1.13
CA CYS A 129 -10.88 4.45 -0.96
C CYS A 129 -11.18 4.15 0.51
N GLU A 130 -12.43 4.32 0.94
CA GLU A 130 -12.83 4.16 2.34
C GLU A 130 -12.49 2.77 2.89
N MET A 131 -12.51 1.71 2.06
CA MET A 131 -12.10 0.37 2.50
C MET A 131 -10.62 0.25 2.85
N CYS A 132 -9.75 0.99 2.18
CA CYS A 132 -8.33 1.02 2.56
C CYS A 132 -8.10 1.81 3.84
N ILE A 133 -8.85 2.90 4.05
CA ILE A 133 -8.79 3.70 5.27
C ILE A 133 -9.26 2.81 6.44
N TYR A 134 -10.48 2.28 6.35
CA TYR A 134 -11.09 1.43 7.37
C TYR A 134 -10.24 0.20 7.73
N ARG A 135 -9.62 -0.45 6.74
CA ARG A 135 -8.83 -1.67 6.99
C ARG A 135 -7.58 -1.41 7.83
N ASN A 136 -6.95 -0.25 7.64
CA ASN A 136 -5.57 -0.04 8.09
C ASN A 136 -5.46 0.95 9.25
N LEU A 137 -6.57 1.58 9.63
CA LEU A 137 -6.58 2.69 10.58
C LEU A 137 -7.70 2.49 11.62
N PRO A 138 -7.59 3.12 12.79
CA PRO A 138 -8.63 3.05 13.82
C PRO A 138 -9.99 3.55 13.30
N LEU A 139 -11.08 2.97 13.81
CA LEU A 139 -12.45 3.25 13.37
C LEU A 139 -12.82 4.76 13.40
N ASP A 140 -12.23 5.51 14.33
CA ASP A 140 -12.55 6.92 14.57
C ASP A 140 -12.08 7.87 13.44
N GLU A 141 -11.14 7.44 12.59
CA GLU A 141 -10.63 8.29 11.51
C GLU A 141 -11.65 8.56 10.41
N LEU A 142 -12.53 7.59 10.13
CA LEU A 142 -13.55 7.74 9.09
C LEU A 142 -14.57 8.81 9.46
N ALA A 143 -14.85 8.95 10.76
CA ALA A 143 -15.77 9.92 11.35
C ALA A 143 -15.21 11.34 11.41
N SER A 144 -13.88 11.53 11.34
CA SER A 144 -13.28 12.85 11.28
C SER A 144 -13.73 13.62 10.02
N ASN A 145 -13.93 14.93 10.14
CA ASN A 145 -14.62 15.78 9.17
C ASN A 145 -14.23 15.52 7.69
N LYS A 146 -15.20 15.07 6.88
CA LYS A 146 -15.06 14.81 5.43
C LYS A 146 -14.49 15.99 4.64
N ASN A 147 -14.75 17.22 5.08
CA ASN A 147 -14.45 18.42 4.31
C ASN A 147 -13.01 18.93 4.42
N ASN A 148 -12.23 18.51 5.43
CA ASN A 148 -10.85 18.97 5.67
C ASN A 148 -9.87 17.78 5.81
N TRP A 149 -10.06 16.72 5.03
CA TRP A 149 -9.29 15.50 5.20
C TRP A 149 -7.88 15.61 4.60
N ILE A 150 -6.87 15.29 5.40
CA ILE A 150 -5.46 15.26 5.00
C ILE A 150 -5.06 13.81 4.79
N CYS A 151 -4.57 13.47 3.59
CA CYS A 151 -4.19 12.09 3.30
C CYS A 151 -2.85 11.69 3.94
N PHE A 152 -2.59 10.39 3.91
CA PHE A 152 -1.43 9.74 4.52
C PHE A 152 -0.07 10.10 3.93
N VAL A 153 -0.05 10.78 2.78
CA VAL A 153 1.19 11.32 2.20
C VAL A 153 1.45 12.75 2.66
N CYS A 154 0.39 13.53 2.89
CA CYS A 154 0.51 14.87 3.42
C CYS A 154 0.73 14.86 4.94
N ASN A 155 0.15 13.90 5.65
CA ASN A 155 0.37 13.65 7.08
C ASN A 155 0.59 12.15 7.30
N VAL A 156 1.85 11.76 7.56
CA VAL A 156 2.26 10.35 7.68
C VAL A 156 2.03 9.75 9.08
N LYS A 157 1.61 10.56 10.07
CA LYS A 157 1.51 10.15 11.48
C LYS A 157 0.66 8.90 11.69
N ASP A 158 -0.47 8.84 10.99
CA ASP A 158 -1.41 7.72 11.10
C ASP A 158 -0.81 6.41 10.55
N LEU A 159 0.22 6.49 9.70
CA LEU A 159 0.95 5.33 9.19
C LEU A 159 2.09 4.89 10.10
N TRP A 160 2.50 5.65 11.12
CA TRP A 160 3.65 5.31 11.97
C TRP A 160 3.59 3.89 12.56
N PRO A 161 2.45 3.40 13.09
CA PRO A 161 2.38 2.02 13.58
C PRO A 161 2.65 0.99 12.48
N SER A 162 2.05 1.16 11.31
CA SER A 162 2.22 0.26 10.15
C SER A 162 3.65 0.32 9.59
N ARG A 163 4.26 1.51 9.53
CA ARG A 163 5.65 1.72 9.11
C ARG A 163 6.63 1.08 10.09
N ALA A 164 6.37 1.18 11.39
CA ALA A 164 7.19 0.55 12.42
C ALA A 164 7.21 -0.99 12.30
N VAL A 165 6.08 -1.61 11.94
CA VAL A 165 6.01 -3.06 11.67
C VAL A 165 6.88 -3.43 10.47
N LEU A 166 6.77 -2.70 9.35
CA LEU A 166 7.62 -2.95 8.18
C LEU A 166 9.10 -2.80 8.52
N TRP A 167 9.48 -1.70 9.19
CA TRP A 167 10.85 -1.44 9.60
C TRP A 167 11.40 -2.57 10.47
N ALA A 168 10.66 -2.99 11.50
CA ALA A 168 11.10 -4.05 12.39
C ALA A 168 11.24 -5.40 11.68
N LEU A 169 10.37 -5.69 10.72
CA LEU A 169 10.49 -6.89 9.89
C LEU A 169 11.76 -6.84 9.04
N ARG A 170 12.07 -5.70 8.42
CA ARG A 170 13.30 -5.54 7.62
C ARG A 170 14.56 -5.69 8.47
N VAL A 171 14.62 -5.02 9.62
CA VAL A 171 15.77 -5.16 10.53
C VAL A 171 15.93 -6.61 11.02
N LEU A 172 14.82 -7.30 11.30
CA LEU A 172 14.86 -8.71 11.69
C LEU A 172 15.43 -9.58 10.57
N ILE A 173 14.97 -9.40 9.32
CA ILE A 173 15.49 -10.14 8.16
C ILE A 173 16.98 -9.85 7.97
N ASP A 174 17.37 -8.58 7.94
CA ASP A 174 18.76 -8.15 7.71
C ASP A 174 19.71 -8.71 8.79
N THR A 175 19.27 -8.67 10.05
CA THR A 175 20.03 -9.21 11.18
C THR A 175 20.23 -10.73 11.03
N ASN A 176 19.19 -11.48 10.69
CA ASN A 176 19.28 -12.94 10.58
C ASN A 176 19.98 -13.41 9.29
N LEU A 177 19.96 -12.60 8.23
CA LEU A 177 20.82 -12.76 7.06
C LEU A 177 22.30 -12.60 7.45
N ALA A 178 22.64 -11.54 8.20
CA ALA A 178 24.00 -11.30 8.67
C ALA A 178 24.51 -12.42 9.60
N LEU A 179 23.62 -12.99 10.42
CA LEU A 179 23.91 -14.12 11.31
C LEU A 179 23.96 -15.48 10.60
N LYS A 180 23.64 -15.56 9.30
CA LYS A 180 23.58 -16.82 8.54
C LYS A 180 22.67 -17.87 9.20
N GLU A 181 21.47 -17.44 9.61
CA GLU A 181 20.46 -18.34 10.20
C GLU A 181 19.54 -18.96 9.12
N GLU A 182 20.04 -19.27 7.91
CA GLU A 182 19.20 -19.67 6.78
C GLU A 182 18.37 -20.91 7.06
N LYS A 183 18.90 -21.86 7.84
CA LYS A 183 18.18 -23.08 8.22
C LYS A 183 16.94 -22.78 9.06
N LYS A 184 17.08 -21.89 10.05
CA LYS A 184 16.01 -21.54 10.99
C LYS A 184 14.93 -20.70 10.32
N TRP A 185 15.31 -19.83 9.40
CA TRP A 185 14.41 -18.89 8.72
C TRP A 185 14.10 -19.28 7.27
N SER A 186 14.20 -20.57 6.98
CA SER A 186 13.81 -21.15 5.68
C SER A 186 12.29 -21.11 5.45
N THR A 187 11.51 -20.96 6.52
CA THR A 187 10.03 -20.89 6.51
C THR A 187 9.53 -19.71 7.35
N ASP A 188 8.24 -19.40 7.21
CA ASP A 188 7.59 -18.33 7.98
C ASP A 188 7.70 -18.55 9.50
N GLN A 189 8.32 -17.57 10.18
CA GLN A 189 8.47 -17.53 11.63
C GLN A 189 7.40 -16.70 12.34
N SER A 190 6.47 -16.10 11.60
CA SER A 190 5.41 -15.28 12.17
C SER A 190 4.44 -16.13 13.00
N THR A 191 3.86 -15.52 14.04
CA THR A 191 2.87 -16.20 14.88
C THR A 191 1.45 -15.73 14.62
N CYS A 192 1.24 -14.86 13.65
CA CYS A 192 -0.09 -14.44 13.24
C CYS A 192 -0.79 -15.58 12.47
N CYS A 193 -2.12 -15.62 12.48
CA CYS A 193 -2.91 -16.63 11.76
C CYS A 193 -2.79 -18.10 12.18
N LYS A 194 -2.11 -18.44 13.29
CA LYS A 194 -2.01 -19.83 13.82
C LYS A 194 -3.36 -20.53 14.01
N ASN A 195 -4.45 -19.78 14.24
CA ASN A 195 -5.80 -20.33 14.38
C ASN A 195 -6.60 -20.44 13.06
N LYS A 196 -6.07 -19.99 11.91
CA LYS A 196 -6.77 -20.03 10.60
C LYS A 196 -6.45 -21.28 9.77
N VAL A 197 -5.30 -21.92 9.98
CA VAL A 197 -4.91 -23.15 9.26
C VAL A 197 -5.93 -24.29 9.49
N SER A 198 -6.60 -24.33 10.65
CA SER A 198 -7.65 -25.31 10.95
C SER A 198 -9.00 -25.03 10.28
N LYS A 199 -9.30 -23.78 9.86
CA LYS A 199 -10.60 -23.39 9.31
C LYS A 199 -10.63 -23.23 7.78
N GLN A 200 -9.48 -23.21 7.11
CA GLN A 200 -9.39 -23.01 5.66
C GLN A 200 -9.56 -24.29 4.81
N ARG A 201 -10.02 -25.41 5.40
CA ARG A 201 -10.52 -26.60 4.67
C ARG A 201 -12.03 -26.57 4.41
N ARG A 202 -12.66 -25.40 4.27
CA ARG A 202 -13.98 -25.34 3.62
C ARG A 202 -13.79 -24.91 2.17
N ILE A 203 -13.71 -25.95 1.34
CA ILE A 203 -13.81 -25.93 -0.12
C ILE A 203 -14.92 -24.95 -0.51
N VAL A 204 -14.56 -23.87 -1.20
CA VAL A 204 -15.52 -23.13 -2.03
C VAL A 204 -15.40 -23.77 -3.41
N PRO A 205 -16.44 -24.48 -3.91
CA PRO A 205 -16.38 -25.06 -5.24
C PRO A 205 -16.26 -23.94 -6.29
N MET A 206 -15.40 -24.15 -7.28
CA MET A 206 -15.40 -23.37 -8.51
C MET A 206 -16.78 -23.50 -9.16
N SER A 207 -17.58 -22.44 -9.15
CA SER A 207 -18.71 -22.32 -10.06
C SER A 207 -18.20 -21.82 -11.40
N GLN A 208 -18.34 -22.67 -12.42
CA GLN A 208 -18.24 -22.32 -13.84
C GLN A 208 -19.44 -21.45 -14.23
N ALA A 209 -19.20 -20.38 -14.98
CA ALA A 209 -20.10 -19.77 -15.96
C ALA A 209 -19.27 -18.88 -16.88
#